data_AF-A0A356S8Z3-F1
#
_entry.id   AF-A0A356S8Z3-F1
#
_cell.length_a   1.000
_cell.length_b   1.000
_cell.length_c   1.000
_cell.angle_alpha   90.00
_cell.angle_beta   90.00
_cell.angle_gamma   90.00
#
_symmetry.space_group_name_H-M   'P 1'
#
loop_
_entity.id
_entity.type
_entity.pdbx_description
1 polymer ?
#
loop_
_entity_poly.entity_id
_entity_poly.type
_entity_poly.pdbx_seq_one_letter_code
_entity_poly.pdbx_strand_id
1 'polypeptide(L)' 'MCLDLEGVLVPEVWQAVANETQIPQLLKTTRDIPNYDDLM' A
#
# COMPACT_ATOMS: atom_id res chain seq x y z
N MET A 1 -19.18 15.29 -4.55
CA MET A 1 -17.89 15.33 -3.82
C MET A 1 -17.32 13.93 -3.88
N CYS A 2 -16.11 13.76 -4.40
CA CYS A 2 -15.44 12.45 -4.44
C CYS A 2 -14.26 12.51 -3.46
N LEU A 3 -14.21 11.56 -2.55
CA LEU A 3 -13.11 11.41 -1.59
C LEU A 3 -12.38 10.11 -1.91
N ASP A 4 -11.07 10.15 -1.73
CA ASP A 4 -10.27 8.94 -1.76
C ASP A 4 -10.63 8.06 -0.57
N LEU A 5 -10.52 6.74 -0.74
CA LEU A 5 -10.81 5.79 0.32
C LEU A 5 -9.55 5.59 1.16
N GLU A 6 -8.48 5.11 0.53
CA GLU A 6 -7.18 4.88 1.16
C GLU A 6 -6.45 6.22 1.33
N GLY A 7 -5.80 6.42 2.48
CA GLY A 7 -5.11 7.66 2.82
C GLY A 7 -6.00 8.82 3.30
N VAL A 8 -7.33 8.73 3.13
CA VAL A 8 -8.29 9.75 3.60
C VAL A 8 -9.30 9.17 4.59
N LEU A 9 -10.03 8.12 4.21
CA LEU A 9 -11.05 7.50 5.06
C LEU A 9 -10.51 6.30 5.83
N VAL A 10 -9.55 5.58 5.26
CA VAL A 10 -8.88 4.43 5.87
C VAL A 10 -7.37 4.45 5.59
N PRO A 11 -6.53 3.79 6.41
CA PRO A 11 -5.11 3.62 6.10
C PRO A 11 -4.90 2.78 4.85
N GLU A 12 -3.70 2.84 4.27
CA GLU A 12 -3.28 2.02 3.12
C GLU A 12 -3.51 0.54 3.41
N VAL A 13 -4.31 -0.12 2.56
CA VAL A 13 -4.76 -1.50 2.79
C VAL A 13 -3.56 -2.45 2.76
N TRP A 14 -2.63 -2.26 1.82
CA TRP A 14 -1.46 -3.14 1.68
C TRP A 14 -0.53 -3.11 2.89
N GLN A 15 -0.40 -1.97 3.56
CA GLN A 15 0.40 -1.88 4.78
C GLN A 15 -0.29 -2.62 5.94
N ALA A 16 -1.61 -2.52 6.06
CA ALA A 16 -2.38 -3.28 7.04
C ALA A 16 -2.26 -4.79 6.79
N VAL A 17 -2.41 -5.22 5.54
CA VAL A 17 -2.26 -6.62 5.14
C VAL A 17 -0.83 -7.13 5.38
N ALA A 18 0.19 -6.32 5.09
CA ALA A 18 1.59 -6.67 5.32
C ALA A 18 1.87 -6.95 6.81
N ASN A 19 1.30 -6.13 7.70
CA ASN A 19 1.44 -6.29 9.14
C ASN A 19 0.71 -7.53 9.67
N GLU A 20 -0.53 -7.77 9.22
CA GLU A 20 -1.33 -8.94 9.63
C GLU A 20 -0.75 -10.26 9.12
N THR A 21 -0.25 -10.29 7.89
CA THR A 21 0.32 -11.49 7.26
C THR A 21 1.81 -11.68 7.54
N GLN A 22 2.45 -10.69 8.16
CA GLN A 22 3.91 -10.63 8.37
C GLN A 22 4.72 -10.75 7.08
N ILE A 23 4.22 -10.18 5.98
CA ILE A 23 4.88 -10.18 4.67
C ILE A 23 5.49 -8.78 4.42
N PRO A 24 6.79 -8.57 4.71
CA PRO A 24 7.41 -7.25 4.63
C PRO A 24 7.53 -6.71 3.21
N GLN A 25 7.43 -7.55 2.17
CA GLN A 25 7.41 -7.08 0.78
C GLN A 25 6.19 -6.21 0.48
N LEU A 26 5.04 -6.47 1.11
CA LEU A 26 3.79 -5.74 0.89
C LEU A 26 3.76 -4.36 1.56
N LEU A 27 4.77 -4.00 2.34
CA LEU A 27 4.92 -2.65 2.90
C LEU A 27 5.34 -1.63 1.83
N LYS A 28 5.96 -2.09 0.74
CA LYS A 28 6.41 -1.20 -0.34
C LYS A 28 5.23 -0.83 -1.22
N THR A 29 5.14 0.44 -1.55
CA THR A 29 4.11 0.98 -2.45
C THR A 29 4.76 1.57 -3.69
N THR A 30 3.93 1.96 -4.66
CA THR A 30 4.39 2.71 -5.85
C THR A 30 5.00 4.08 -5.52
N ARG A 31 4.85 4.57 -4.28
CA ARG A 31 5.58 5.75 -3.79
C ARG A 31 7.05 5.46 -3.51
N ASP A 32 7.38 4.22 -3.11
CA ASP A 32 8.74 3.79 -2.81
C ASP A 32 9.44 3.28 -4.07
N ILE A 33 8.72 2.49 -4.88
CA ILE A 33 9.20 1.96 -6.15
C ILE A 33 8.20 2.33 -7.24
N PRO A 34 8.44 3.43 -7.97
CA PRO A 34 7.50 3.91 -8.99
C PRO A 34 7.43 3.03 -10.24
N ASN A 35 8.45 2.22 -10.50
CA ASN A 35 8.40 1.22 -11.57
C ASN A 35 7.65 -0.03 -11.08
N TYR A 36 6.52 -0.33 -11.74
CA TYR A 36 5.68 -1.47 -11.38
C TYR A 36 6.41 -2.81 -11.49
N ASP A 37 7.26 -2.97 -12.51
CA ASP A 37 8.02 -4.21 -12.72
C ASP A 37 9.10 -4.42 -11.65
N ASP A 38 9.55 -3.34 -11.00
CA ASP A 38 10.52 -3.43 -9.89
C ASP A 38 9.81 -3.61 -8.54
N LEU A 39 8.50 -3.34 -8.48
CA LEU A 39 7.68 -3.48 -7.27
C LEU A 39 7.14 -4.91 -7.10
N MET A 40 6.89 -5.63 -8.20
CA MET A 40 6.29 -6.97 -8.27
C MET A 40 7.27 -8.03 -8.75
#